data_AF-S8E0A6-F1
#
_entry.id   AF-S8E0A6-F1
#
_cell.length_a   1.000
_cell.length_b   1.000
_cell.length_c   1.000
_cell.angle_alpha   90.00
_cell.angle_beta   90.00
_cell.angle_gamma   90.00
#
_symmetry.space_group_name_H-M   'P 1'
#
loop_
_entity.id
_entity.type
_entity.pdbx_description
1 polymer ?
#
loop_
_entity_poly.entity_id
_entity_poly.type
_entity_poly.pdbx_seq_one_letter_code
_entity_poly.pdbx_strand_id
1 'polypeptide(L)'
;MPHLPTAHPASSPVLLPLIGLTYFTQHLVTYRANPSEMCEKLQGATGHSQGAVSAIVATASTSIEPYFGPKHEQAPAGELAAHSLSRVRAPSGLDQSKTPFSQCKLVFSARFLGVGVPYHSDYLRGMTEKIFEEDLAGEEPWKKEDLGADLRELTTSVTRSLDEQISTRPLHWAKATNLPETTTRAIDFGSSVGPMTVRNLNGRGKVQKEERSSKDFMLGLMKTSDGKIHLNTAFSRLLGKPPIMVAGMTPTTVKAGFVSAILAAGYHELAGGGHYNATALREKVTENRARFLPGAGLTPNSFYINPRQFGFQFPLWQELCREGLPIEGFSVAAGIPSTEKAAEIAASRPSSYPSTGTDGRTGGHHSCVNFHQPILSTYSSIRQHANLSLVAGSGFGGADDVWPYLTGDWSVERFGMQPMPFDGFPFASPSQEARTRTYAKETGGILTVKSKLG
;
A
#
# COMPACT_ATOMS: atom_id res chain seq x y z
N MET A 1 42.61 1.72 36.24
CA MET A 1 42.01 2.93 35.62
C MET A 1 40.63 3.13 36.23
N PRO A 2 40.22 4.36 36.56
CA PRO A 2 38.85 4.60 37.01
C PRO A 2 37.89 4.40 35.83
N HIS A 3 36.79 3.67 36.05
CA HIS A 3 35.73 3.55 35.05
C HIS A 3 35.08 4.93 34.84
N LEU A 4 35.04 5.42 33.59
CA LEU A 4 34.14 6.52 33.26
C LEU A 4 32.71 6.05 33.54
N PRO A 5 31.87 6.87 34.21
CA PRO A 5 30.46 6.55 34.35
C PRO A 5 29.82 6.55 32.95
N THR A 6 29.05 5.50 32.65
CA THR A 6 28.30 5.37 31.40
C THR A 6 27.10 6.30 31.36
N ALA A 7 27.36 7.61 31.33
CA ALA A 7 26.41 8.57 30.78
C ALA A 7 26.10 8.13 29.34
N HIS A 8 24.82 8.04 29.00
CA HIS A 8 24.39 7.53 27.69
C HIS A 8 25.04 8.37 26.58
N PRO A 9 25.73 7.79 25.57
CA PRO A 9 26.35 8.56 24.50
C PRO A 9 25.34 9.41 23.69
N ALA A 10 24.04 9.13 23.83
CA ALA A 10 22.90 9.86 23.28
C ALA A 10 22.78 11.35 23.69
N SER A 11 23.43 11.79 24.77
CA SER A 11 23.29 13.16 25.32
C SER A 11 24.60 13.95 25.37
N SER A 12 25.65 13.50 24.67
CA SER A 12 26.95 14.18 24.65
C SER A 12 27.07 15.12 23.45
N PRO A 13 27.63 16.34 23.60
CA PRO A 13 27.97 17.21 22.46
C PRO A 13 28.97 16.55 21.48
N VAL A 14 29.63 15.47 21.89
CA VAL A 14 30.53 14.65 21.06
C VAL A 14 29.77 13.81 20.02
N LEU A 15 28.47 13.52 20.22
CA LEU A 15 27.73 12.60 19.35
C LEU A 15 27.47 13.18 17.94
N LEU A 16 27.16 14.47 17.84
CA LEU A 16 26.87 15.13 16.57
C LEU A 16 28.07 15.11 15.59
N PRO A 17 29.30 15.51 15.97
CA PRO A 17 30.46 15.39 15.09
C PRO A 17 30.86 13.93 14.80
N LEU A 18 30.72 12.99 15.76
CA LEU A 18 30.99 11.57 15.50
C LEU A 18 30.03 10.98 14.47
N ILE A 19 28.74 11.34 14.51
CA ILE A 19 27.77 10.91 13.50
C ILE A 19 28.16 11.50 12.12
N GLY A 20 28.50 12.79 12.05
CA GLY A 20 29.01 13.39 10.81
C GLY A 20 30.23 12.67 10.22
N LEU A 21 31.18 12.29 11.08
CA LEU A 21 32.37 11.52 10.68
C LEU A 21 32.02 10.13 10.13
N THR A 22 31.00 9.45 10.66
CA THR A 22 30.57 8.15 10.11
C THR A 22 30.01 8.28 8.69
N TYR A 23 29.12 9.26 8.44
CA TYR A 23 28.61 9.56 7.10
C TYR A 23 29.75 9.84 6.11
N PHE A 24 30.70 10.70 6.48
CA PHE A 24 31.84 11.06 5.63
C PHE A 24 32.77 9.87 5.35
N THR A 25 32.99 9.00 6.34
CA THR A 25 33.79 7.79 6.17
C THR A 25 33.12 6.81 5.22
N GLN A 26 31.82 6.57 5.37
CA GLN A 26 31.06 5.65 4.51
C GLN A 26 30.99 6.14 3.06
N HIS A 27 30.85 7.45 2.88
CA HIS A 27 30.93 8.15 1.59
C HIS A 27 32.29 7.93 0.90
N LEU A 28 33.41 8.22 1.59
CA LEU A 28 34.76 8.01 1.04
C LEU A 28 35.08 6.54 0.72
N VAL A 29 34.62 5.60 1.55
CA VAL A 29 34.83 4.16 1.36
C VAL A 29 34.09 3.64 0.13
N THR A 30 32.86 4.11 -0.10
CA THR A 30 32.01 3.61 -1.19
C THR A 30 32.57 3.95 -2.57
N TYR A 31 33.24 5.11 -2.71
CA TYR A 31 33.70 5.64 -4.00
C TYR A 31 35.21 5.77 -4.17
N ARG A 32 36.01 5.17 -3.26
CA ARG A 32 37.49 5.09 -3.36
C ARG A 32 38.15 6.46 -3.67
N ALA A 33 38.00 7.39 -2.73
CA ALA A 33 38.85 8.58 -2.58
C ALA A 33 38.80 9.68 -3.67
N ASN A 34 37.87 9.66 -4.63
CA ASN A 34 37.60 10.81 -5.51
C ASN A 34 36.17 11.39 -5.32
N PRO A 35 35.98 12.36 -4.41
CA PRO A 35 34.66 12.96 -4.14
C PRO A 35 34.04 13.67 -5.35
N SER A 36 34.83 14.35 -6.18
CA SER A 36 34.32 15.16 -7.30
C SER A 36 33.60 14.31 -8.35
N GLU A 37 34.18 13.15 -8.71
CA GLU A 37 33.59 12.21 -9.69
C GLU A 37 32.29 11.57 -9.18
N MET A 38 32.11 11.46 -7.86
CA MET A 38 30.87 10.97 -7.28
C MET A 38 29.74 11.99 -7.45
N CYS A 39 30.04 13.27 -7.28
CA CYS A 39 29.05 14.34 -7.32
C CYS A 39 28.48 14.57 -8.72
N GLU A 40 29.31 14.47 -9.76
CA GLU A 40 28.86 14.46 -11.17
C GLU A 40 27.88 13.32 -11.49
N LYS A 41 27.90 12.23 -10.71
CA LYS A 41 27.05 11.04 -10.91
C LYS A 41 25.79 11.04 -10.03
N LEU A 42 25.71 11.93 -9.03
CA LEU A 42 24.53 12.09 -8.22
C LEU A 42 23.60 13.10 -8.89
N GLN A 43 22.36 12.67 -9.18
CA GLN A 43 21.31 13.66 -9.45
C GLN A 43 21.14 14.58 -8.24
N GLY A 44 21.35 14.06 -7.02
CA GLY A 44 21.65 14.82 -5.83
C GLY A 44 21.50 14.03 -4.52
N ALA A 45 21.59 14.70 -3.37
CA ALA A 45 21.42 14.10 -2.04
C ALA A 45 20.45 14.88 -1.12
N THR A 46 20.11 14.34 0.04
CA THR A 46 19.39 15.05 1.11
C THR A 46 19.70 14.38 2.45
N GLY A 47 19.40 15.05 3.57
CA GLY A 47 19.81 14.61 4.90
C GLY A 47 18.73 14.80 5.96
N HIS A 48 18.55 13.78 6.81
CA HIS A 48 17.56 13.80 7.87
C HIS A 48 18.11 14.48 9.12
N SER A 49 17.47 15.57 9.57
CA SER A 49 17.92 16.37 10.73
C SER A 49 19.39 16.80 10.53
N GLN A 50 20.26 16.60 11.52
CA GLN A 50 21.71 16.84 11.44
C GLN A 50 22.42 16.23 10.21
N GLY A 51 21.85 15.18 9.58
CA GLY A 51 22.36 14.63 8.33
C GLY A 51 22.32 15.60 7.14
N ALA A 52 21.55 16.70 7.23
CA ALA A 52 21.52 17.76 6.23
C ALA A 52 22.91 18.41 6.04
N VAL A 53 23.70 18.54 7.12
CA VAL A 53 25.10 19.01 7.04
C VAL A 53 25.95 18.03 6.23
N SER A 54 25.83 16.71 6.50
CA SER A 54 26.57 15.69 5.75
C SER A 54 26.14 15.61 4.28
N ALA A 55 24.86 15.85 3.99
CA ALA A 55 24.38 15.99 2.61
C ALA A 55 25.04 17.21 1.95
N ILE A 56 25.03 18.38 2.59
CA ILE A 56 25.70 19.59 2.08
C ILE A 56 27.22 19.43 1.96
N VAL A 57 27.91 18.68 2.82
CA VAL A 57 29.34 18.36 2.61
C VAL A 57 29.54 17.46 1.38
N ALA A 58 28.64 16.48 1.18
CA ALA A 58 28.64 15.64 0.00
C ALA A 58 28.21 16.38 -1.28
N THR A 59 27.52 17.52 -1.16
CA THR A 59 26.86 18.23 -2.28
C THR A 59 27.25 19.70 -2.45
N ALA A 60 28.15 20.22 -1.62
CA ALA A 60 29.00 21.37 -1.92
C ALA A 60 30.16 20.98 -2.88
N SER A 61 30.28 19.68 -3.13
CA SER A 61 30.92 19.14 -4.33
C SER A 61 29.89 18.86 -5.47
N THR A 62 28.61 19.30 -5.31
CA THR A 62 27.31 19.14 -6.06
C THR A 62 26.43 17.90 -5.73
N SER A 63 25.08 17.92 -5.58
CA SER A 63 24.03 18.99 -5.39
C SER A 63 22.75 18.43 -4.62
N ILE A 64 21.69 19.25 -4.37
CA ILE A 64 20.34 18.92 -3.77
C ILE A 64 20.26 18.82 -2.19
N GLU A 65 19.12 18.87 -1.46
CA GLU A 65 17.89 19.74 -1.32
C GLU A 65 17.11 19.36 0.00
N PRO A 66 16.49 20.31 0.73
CA PRO A 66 15.42 20.02 1.70
C PRO A 66 14.16 20.94 1.61
N TYR A 67 12.96 20.41 1.94
CA TYR A 67 11.65 21.10 1.78
C TYR A 67 10.92 21.43 3.10
N PHE A 68 10.21 22.58 3.18
CA PHE A 68 9.49 23.07 4.38
C PHE A 68 7.96 23.19 4.24
N GLY A 69 7.26 22.90 5.34
CA GLY A 69 5.82 23.11 5.50
C GLY A 69 5.50 24.22 6.53
N PRO A 70 4.23 24.63 6.65
CA PRO A 70 3.82 25.72 7.53
C PRO A 70 3.89 25.33 9.02
N LYS A 71 3.99 26.37 9.86
CA LYS A 71 4.17 26.27 11.32
C LYS A 71 3.05 25.46 12.00
N HIS A 72 3.44 24.54 12.87
CA HIS A 72 2.59 23.95 13.90
C HIS A 72 3.35 23.94 15.23
N GLU A 73 2.61 24.21 16.30
CA GLU A 73 3.10 24.43 17.66
C GLU A 73 2.83 23.18 18.51
N GLN A 74 3.85 22.58 19.15
CA GLN A 74 3.66 21.71 20.33
C GLN A 74 4.95 21.32 21.11
N ALA A 75 5.08 21.92 22.30
CA ALA A 75 5.13 21.26 23.62
C ALA A 75 6.40 20.48 24.12
N PRO A 76 6.67 20.49 25.45
CA PRO A 76 7.89 19.95 26.05
C PRO A 76 7.92 18.43 26.25
N ALA A 77 9.14 17.91 26.48
CA ALA A 77 9.40 16.51 26.83
C ALA A 77 8.65 16.00 28.09
N GLY A 78 8.23 16.87 29.00
CA GLY A 78 7.39 16.52 30.16
C GLY A 78 5.90 16.30 29.82
N GLU A 79 5.41 16.85 28.70
CA GLU A 79 4.03 16.75 28.24
C GLU A 79 3.82 15.77 27.09
N LEU A 80 4.89 15.12 26.60
CA LEU A 80 4.84 13.99 25.67
C LEU A 80 4.22 12.76 26.36
N ALA A 81 2.91 12.84 26.58
CA ALA A 81 2.14 12.00 27.48
C ALA A 81 1.91 10.61 26.85
N ALA A 82 2.92 9.75 26.95
CA ALA A 82 2.79 8.31 26.72
C ALA A 82 1.63 7.70 27.55
N HIS A 83 1.32 8.30 28.71
CA HIS A 83 0.18 7.97 29.56
C HIS A 83 -1.20 8.41 28.99
N SER A 84 -1.27 9.47 28.21
CA SER A 84 -2.50 9.83 27.48
C SER A 84 -2.70 8.94 26.26
N LEU A 85 -1.61 8.64 25.55
CA LEU A 85 -1.60 7.73 24.41
C LEU A 85 -2.00 6.29 24.81
N SER A 86 -1.62 5.81 25.99
CA SER A 86 -1.99 4.46 26.44
C SER A 86 -3.50 4.25 26.61
N ARG A 87 -4.28 5.32 26.85
CA ARG A 87 -5.75 5.26 27.00
C ARG A 87 -6.48 4.97 25.69
N VAL A 88 -5.96 5.46 24.57
CA VAL A 88 -6.52 5.28 23.21
C VAL A 88 -5.92 4.08 22.47
N ARG A 89 -4.75 3.60 22.92
CA ARG A 89 -4.05 2.46 22.34
C ARG A 89 -4.75 1.13 22.63
N ALA A 90 -4.81 0.26 21.64
CA ALA A 90 -5.19 -1.14 21.85
C ALA A 90 -4.12 -1.88 22.69
N PRO A 91 -4.50 -2.70 23.69
CA PRO A 91 -3.59 -3.65 24.32
C PRO A 91 -2.88 -4.55 23.29
N SER A 92 -1.61 -4.88 23.54
CA SER A 92 -0.84 -5.75 22.66
C SER A 92 -1.50 -7.12 22.54
N GLY A 93 -1.75 -7.59 21.32
CA GLY A 93 -2.41 -8.87 21.06
C GLY A 93 -3.93 -8.87 21.23
N LEU A 94 -4.60 -7.72 21.43
CA LEU A 94 -6.05 -7.65 21.39
C LEU A 94 -6.57 -7.97 19.98
N ASP A 95 -7.29 -9.09 19.84
CA ASP A 95 -8.03 -9.41 18.62
C ASP A 95 -9.22 -8.44 18.45
N GLN A 96 -9.23 -7.72 17.33
CA GLN A 96 -10.31 -6.81 16.93
C GLN A 96 -10.96 -7.24 15.61
N SER A 97 -10.68 -8.44 15.10
CA SER A 97 -11.20 -8.96 13.82
C SER A 97 -12.72 -9.00 13.72
N LYS A 98 -13.41 -9.12 14.87
CA LYS A 98 -14.88 -9.11 14.99
C LYS A 98 -15.44 -7.76 15.44
N THR A 99 -14.61 -6.76 15.70
CA THR A 99 -15.03 -5.40 16.04
C THR A 99 -15.18 -4.58 14.75
N PRO A 100 -16.31 -3.88 14.53
CA PRO A 100 -16.45 -3.00 13.37
C PRO A 100 -15.31 -1.99 13.30
N PHE A 101 -14.68 -1.80 12.14
CA PHE A 101 -13.48 -0.97 11.98
C PHE A 101 -13.56 0.42 12.64
N SER A 102 -14.70 1.10 12.57
CA SER A 102 -14.91 2.43 13.18
C SER A 102 -14.95 2.43 14.72
N GLN A 103 -15.03 1.25 15.34
CA GLN A 103 -15.04 1.03 16.80
C GLN A 103 -13.73 0.39 17.29
N CYS A 104 -12.80 0.03 16.39
CA CYS A 104 -11.51 -0.53 16.76
C CYS A 104 -10.64 0.51 17.48
N LYS A 105 -9.99 0.10 18.56
CA LYS A 105 -8.93 0.88 19.23
C LYS A 105 -7.70 0.99 18.34
N LEU A 106 -7.02 2.12 18.43
CA LEU A 106 -5.84 2.43 17.61
C LEU A 106 -4.67 1.49 17.95
N VAL A 107 -4.14 0.81 16.94
CA VAL A 107 -2.92 -0.01 17.08
C VAL A 107 -1.73 0.81 16.61
N PHE A 108 -0.87 1.21 17.54
CA PHE A 108 0.37 1.93 17.25
C PHE A 108 1.48 1.55 18.23
N SER A 109 2.69 2.02 17.95
CA SER A 109 3.85 1.92 18.85
C SER A 109 4.42 3.31 19.05
N ALA A 110 4.62 3.70 20.31
CA ALA A 110 5.32 4.93 20.68
C ALA A 110 6.50 4.54 21.57
N ARG A 111 7.68 5.06 21.28
CA ARG A 111 8.93 4.87 22.04
C ARG A 111 9.72 6.17 21.97
N PHE A 112 10.37 6.54 23.07
CA PHE A 112 11.36 7.61 23.03
C PHE A 112 12.57 7.17 22.21
N LEU A 113 13.11 8.09 21.42
CA LEU A 113 14.37 7.90 20.72
C LEU A 113 15.52 8.19 21.70
N GLY A 114 16.67 7.54 21.50
CA GLY A 114 17.89 7.81 22.25
C GLY A 114 18.57 9.09 21.78
N VAL A 115 17.90 10.24 21.95
CA VAL A 115 18.38 11.57 21.56
C VAL A 115 18.22 12.51 22.75
N GLY A 116 19.31 13.12 23.21
CA GLY A 116 19.32 13.99 24.39
C GLY A 116 18.93 15.45 24.15
N VAL A 117 18.65 15.85 22.91
CA VAL A 117 18.41 17.24 22.49
C VAL A 117 17.06 17.35 21.77
N PRO A 118 16.19 18.34 22.10
CA PRO A 118 14.88 18.50 21.47
C PRO A 118 15.00 19.26 20.13
N TYR A 119 15.64 18.63 19.14
CA TYR A 119 15.71 19.15 17.76
C TYR A 119 14.33 19.39 17.15
N HIS A 120 14.28 20.27 16.14
CA HIS A 120 13.06 20.66 15.43
C HIS A 120 11.96 21.25 16.36
N SER A 121 12.36 22.04 17.36
CA SER A 121 11.42 22.60 18.34
C SER A 121 11.78 24.02 18.81
N ASP A 122 10.77 24.72 19.33
CA ASP A 122 10.94 26.06 19.91
C ASP A 122 11.82 26.09 21.18
N TYR A 123 12.19 24.95 21.76
CA TYR A 123 13.17 24.89 22.86
C TYR A 123 14.57 25.32 22.45
N LEU A 124 14.88 25.25 21.15
CA LEU A 124 16.15 25.71 20.57
C LEU A 124 16.01 27.08 19.87
N ARG A 125 14.94 27.83 20.16
CA ARG A 125 14.76 29.19 19.62
C ARG A 125 15.89 30.11 20.11
N GLY A 126 16.57 30.76 19.17
CA GLY A 126 17.75 31.60 19.43
C GLY A 126 19.08 30.83 19.49
N MET A 127 19.08 29.50 19.34
CA MET A 127 20.32 28.72 19.23
C MET A 127 21.14 29.12 18.00
N THR A 128 20.47 29.38 16.87
CA THR A 128 21.09 29.76 15.59
C THR A 128 21.96 31.01 15.71
N GLU A 129 21.48 32.05 16.39
CA GLU A 129 22.26 33.28 16.58
C GLU A 129 23.48 33.03 17.47
N LYS A 130 23.33 32.22 18.54
CA LYS A 130 24.45 31.83 19.41
C LYS A 130 25.51 31.02 18.68
N ILE A 131 25.14 30.04 17.88
CA ILE A 131 26.10 29.26 17.08
C ILE A 131 26.82 30.21 16.10
N PHE A 132 26.09 31.13 15.48
CA PHE A 132 26.68 32.05 14.52
C PHE A 132 27.63 33.07 15.17
N GLU A 133 27.29 33.60 16.36
CA GLU A 133 28.08 34.62 17.07
C GLU A 133 29.20 34.03 17.93
N GLU A 134 28.92 32.96 18.69
CA GLU A 134 29.83 32.38 19.69
C GLU A 134 30.73 31.27 19.09
N ASP A 135 30.16 30.32 18.32
CA ASP A 135 30.91 29.16 17.80
C ASP A 135 31.59 29.44 16.44
N LEU A 136 30.91 30.19 15.56
CA LEU A 136 31.40 30.53 14.21
C LEU A 136 32.04 31.94 14.13
N ALA A 137 31.99 32.74 15.20
CA ALA A 137 32.54 34.10 15.25
C ALA A 137 32.08 35.04 14.10
N GLY A 138 30.88 34.80 13.55
CA GLY A 138 30.32 35.52 12.41
C GLY A 138 30.73 35.01 11.03
N GLU A 139 31.51 33.92 10.94
CA GLU A 139 31.91 33.32 9.66
C GLU A 139 30.75 32.55 8.98
N GLU A 140 30.69 32.64 7.66
CA GLU A 140 29.75 31.89 6.81
C GLU A 140 30.52 30.78 6.08
N PRO A 141 30.59 29.55 6.62
CA PRO A 141 31.40 28.46 6.07
C PRO A 141 30.92 27.92 4.71
N TRP A 142 29.68 28.22 4.30
CA TRP A 142 29.12 27.81 3.01
C TRP A 142 28.54 29.01 2.26
N LYS A 143 29.10 29.32 1.08
CA LYS A 143 28.54 30.35 0.20
C LYS A 143 27.53 29.73 -0.77
N LYS A 144 26.65 30.54 -1.34
CA LYS A 144 25.58 30.07 -2.24
C LYS A 144 26.17 29.42 -3.49
N GLU A 145 27.24 30.00 -4.01
CA GLU A 145 27.95 29.59 -5.22
C GLU A 145 28.49 28.16 -5.08
N ASP A 146 28.93 27.79 -3.88
CA ASP A 146 29.50 26.47 -3.54
C ASP A 146 28.42 25.37 -3.40
N LEU A 147 27.13 25.69 -3.51
CA LEU A 147 26.01 24.78 -3.19
C LEU A 147 25.15 24.41 -4.41
N GLY A 148 24.20 23.48 -4.22
CA GLY A 148 23.22 23.07 -5.24
C GLY A 148 22.21 24.16 -5.65
N ALA A 149 21.47 23.89 -6.73
CA ALA A 149 20.68 24.88 -7.47
C ALA A 149 19.65 25.68 -6.65
N ASP A 150 18.88 25.05 -5.76
CA ASP A 150 17.78 25.70 -5.01
C ASP A 150 18.28 26.49 -3.77
N LEU A 151 19.29 25.98 -3.05
CA LEU A 151 19.89 26.74 -1.93
C LEU A 151 20.57 28.05 -2.37
N ARG A 152 20.81 28.23 -3.68
CA ARG A 152 21.23 29.51 -4.29
C ARG A 152 20.12 30.55 -4.36
N GLU A 153 18.85 30.12 -4.40
CA GLU A 153 17.67 31.01 -4.42
C GLU A 153 17.34 31.58 -3.02
N LEU A 154 17.93 31.03 -1.95
CA LEU A 154 17.85 31.62 -0.62
C LEU A 154 18.33 33.08 -0.67
N THR A 155 17.50 34.01 -0.22
CA THR A 155 17.90 35.42 -0.05
C THR A 155 18.78 35.61 1.19
N THR A 156 18.69 34.71 2.17
CA THR A 156 19.38 34.75 3.48
C THR A 156 20.72 34.02 3.50
N SER A 157 21.39 34.02 4.66
CA SER A 157 22.50 33.12 5.01
C SER A 157 22.09 31.65 4.84
N VAL A 158 23.00 30.82 4.35
CA VAL A 158 22.82 29.37 4.24
C VAL A 158 22.98 28.73 5.60
N THR A 159 24.06 29.07 6.30
CA THR A 159 24.44 28.49 7.59
C THR A 159 23.34 28.69 8.64
N ARG A 160 22.77 29.91 8.72
CA ARG A 160 21.63 30.20 9.60
C ARG A 160 20.39 29.43 9.21
N SER A 161 20.09 29.34 7.90
CA SER A 161 18.97 28.55 7.40
C SER A 161 19.13 27.06 7.76
N LEU A 162 20.33 26.51 7.61
CA LEU A 162 20.67 25.11 7.89
C LEU A 162 20.53 24.79 9.39
N ASP A 163 21.03 25.67 10.27
CA ASP A 163 20.84 25.49 11.71
C ASP A 163 19.37 25.64 12.11
N GLU A 164 18.63 26.64 11.62
CA GLU A 164 17.19 26.75 11.90
C GLU A 164 16.43 25.46 11.54
N GLN A 165 16.82 24.80 10.43
CA GLN A 165 16.22 23.55 9.98
C GLN A 165 16.47 22.36 10.93
N ILE A 166 17.61 22.34 11.62
CA ILE A 166 17.98 21.31 12.59
C ILE A 166 17.40 21.66 13.98
N SER A 167 17.54 22.92 14.38
CA SER A 167 17.21 23.41 15.71
C SER A 167 15.71 23.61 15.91
N THR A 168 15.02 24.36 15.04
CA THR A 168 13.65 24.87 15.33
C THR A 168 12.57 24.43 14.35
N ARG A 169 12.87 24.29 13.05
CA ARG A 169 11.85 24.02 12.02
C ARG A 169 11.48 22.52 11.96
N PRO A 170 10.22 22.17 11.69
CA PRO A 170 9.77 20.78 11.55
C PRO A 170 10.32 20.11 10.27
N LEU A 171 10.72 18.84 10.40
CA LEU A 171 11.25 18.04 9.29
C LEU A 171 10.15 17.27 8.53
N HIS A 172 9.88 17.65 7.28
CA HIS A 172 8.90 16.97 6.42
C HIS A 172 9.55 15.93 5.51
N TRP A 173 10.06 14.84 6.08
CA TRP A 173 10.91 13.87 5.37
C TRP A 173 10.28 13.29 4.08
N ALA A 174 8.98 13.01 4.06
CA ALA A 174 8.29 12.49 2.87
C ALA A 174 8.26 13.50 1.70
N LYS A 175 8.36 14.81 1.98
CA LYS A 175 8.41 15.88 0.98
C LYS A 175 9.86 16.11 0.52
N ALA A 176 10.81 16.13 1.45
CA ALA A 176 12.25 16.19 1.15
C ALA A 176 12.76 14.96 0.37
N THR A 177 12.11 13.80 0.50
CA THR A 177 12.41 12.58 -0.27
C THR A 177 11.45 12.35 -1.44
N ASN A 178 10.72 13.37 -1.90
CA ASN A 178 9.89 13.27 -3.11
C ASN A 178 10.75 13.41 -4.38
N LEU A 179 11.66 12.46 -4.58
CA LEU A 179 12.69 12.46 -5.63
C LEU A 179 12.10 12.69 -7.04
N PRO A 180 12.81 13.38 -7.96
CA PRO A 180 12.43 13.53 -9.38
C PRO A 180 12.08 12.21 -10.07
N GLU A 181 11.18 12.22 -11.06
CA GLU A 181 10.79 11.00 -11.79
C GLU A 181 11.95 10.27 -12.49
N THR A 182 13.00 11.01 -12.88
CA THR A 182 14.23 10.47 -13.48
C THR A 182 15.10 9.69 -12.48
N THR A 183 14.90 9.87 -11.17
CA THR A 183 15.72 9.23 -10.14
C THR A 183 15.34 7.76 -9.98
N THR A 184 16.20 6.85 -10.43
CA THR A 184 15.96 5.39 -10.39
C THR A 184 16.50 4.70 -9.14
N ARG A 185 17.39 5.34 -8.38
CA ARG A 185 18.04 4.78 -7.18
C ARG A 185 18.30 5.87 -6.15
N ALA A 186 18.23 5.49 -4.87
CA ALA A 186 18.68 6.30 -3.74
C ALA A 186 19.66 5.47 -2.89
N ILE A 187 20.68 6.12 -2.34
CA ILE A 187 21.71 5.51 -1.50
C ILE A 187 21.62 6.13 -0.10
N ASP A 188 21.43 5.30 0.93
CA ASP A 188 21.55 5.75 2.31
C ASP A 188 22.99 5.49 2.80
N PHE A 189 23.73 6.56 3.06
CA PHE A 189 25.04 6.49 3.72
C PHE A 189 24.92 6.47 5.24
N GLY A 190 23.72 6.68 5.80
CA GLY A 190 23.44 6.63 7.22
C GLY A 190 23.14 5.22 7.73
N SER A 191 22.77 5.14 9.00
CA SER A 191 22.52 3.89 9.72
C SER A 191 21.05 3.59 9.99
N SER A 192 20.12 4.51 9.70
CA SER A 192 18.75 4.45 10.25
C SER A 192 17.61 4.91 9.35
N VAL A 193 17.83 5.77 8.35
CA VAL A 193 16.73 6.42 7.60
C VAL A 193 16.32 5.67 6.33
N GLY A 194 17.22 4.91 5.72
CA GLY A 194 16.98 4.09 4.53
C GLY A 194 15.73 3.21 4.62
N PRO A 195 15.52 2.40 5.68
CA PRO A 195 14.32 1.58 5.82
C PRO A 195 13.00 2.37 5.88
N MET A 196 13.02 3.60 6.39
CA MET A 196 11.86 4.51 6.39
C MET A 196 11.64 5.11 5.00
N THR A 197 12.71 5.60 4.35
CA THR A 197 12.67 6.15 3.00
C THR A 197 12.21 5.12 1.97
N VAL A 198 12.67 3.87 2.08
CA VAL A 198 12.22 2.73 1.25
C VAL A 198 10.72 2.50 1.39
N ARG A 199 10.15 2.62 2.61
CA ARG A 199 8.68 2.49 2.80
C ARG A 199 7.91 3.65 2.17
N ASN A 200 8.43 4.88 2.26
CA ASN A 200 7.82 6.06 1.63
C ASN A 200 7.88 6.02 0.08
N LEU A 201 8.91 5.39 -0.48
CA LEU A 201 9.14 5.26 -1.93
C LEU A 201 8.61 3.96 -2.54
N ASN A 202 8.05 3.06 -1.73
CA ASN A 202 7.53 1.77 -2.18
C ASN A 202 6.41 1.96 -3.23
N GLY A 203 6.41 1.17 -4.30
CA GLY A 203 5.49 1.28 -5.44
C GLY A 203 5.86 2.35 -6.48
N ARG A 204 7.00 3.04 -6.32
CA ARG A 204 7.47 4.11 -7.24
C ARG A 204 8.59 3.68 -8.18
N GLY A 205 9.15 2.47 -8.03
CA GLY A 205 10.23 1.94 -8.88
C GLY A 205 11.61 2.57 -8.63
N LYS A 206 11.84 3.16 -7.45
CA LYS A 206 13.08 3.91 -7.11
C LYS A 206 14.01 3.18 -6.13
N VAL A 207 13.66 1.95 -5.77
CA VAL A 207 14.37 1.14 -4.77
C VAL A 207 14.86 -0.14 -5.44
N GLN A 208 16.12 -0.51 -5.21
CA GLN A 208 16.82 -1.61 -5.89
C GLN A 208 16.22 -3.02 -5.68
N LYS A 209 15.18 -3.17 -4.84
CA LYS A 209 14.44 -4.41 -4.59
C LYS A 209 13.03 -4.44 -5.22
N GLU A 210 12.63 -3.39 -5.92
CA GLU A 210 11.32 -3.29 -6.54
C GLU A 210 11.42 -3.64 -8.03
N GLU A 211 11.07 -4.89 -8.37
CA GLU A 211 11.11 -5.37 -9.77
C GLU A 211 9.97 -4.81 -10.63
N ARG A 212 8.92 -4.25 -10.00
CA ARG A 212 7.73 -3.70 -10.68
C ARG A 212 7.22 -2.43 -10.02
N SER A 213 6.85 -1.46 -10.86
CA SER A 213 6.28 -0.17 -10.47
C SER A 213 4.75 -0.18 -10.54
N SER A 214 4.10 0.76 -9.85
CA SER A 214 2.67 1.08 -10.09
C SER A 214 2.35 1.35 -11.57
N LYS A 215 3.31 1.93 -12.31
CA LYS A 215 3.21 2.21 -13.75
C LYS A 215 2.92 0.95 -14.60
N ASP A 216 3.39 -0.23 -14.19
CA ASP A 216 3.22 -1.49 -14.94
C ASP A 216 1.76 -2.02 -14.91
N PHE A 217 0.96 -1.50 -13.98
CA PHE A 217 -0.44 -1.90 -13.74
C PHE A 217 -1.44 -0.82 -14.14
N MET A 218 -0.98 0.30 -14.70
CA MET A 218 -1.85 1.38 -15.15
C MET A 218 -2.76 0.92 -16.29
N LEU A 219 -3.97 1.50 -16.32
CA LEU A 219 -4.98 1.22 -17.34
C LEU A 219 -4.46 1.58 -18.74
N GLY A 220 -4.44 0.60 -19.64
CA GLY A 220 -4.22 0.83 -21.07
C GLY A 220 -5.51 0.74 -21.88
N LEU A 221 -5.41 1.06 -23.17
CA LEU A 221 -6.39 0.70 -24.18
C LEU A 221 -5.78 -0.34 -25.12
N MET A 222 -6.60 -1.24 -25.65
CA MET A 222 -6.24 -2.16 -26.74
C MET A 222 -7.31 -2.13 -27.81
N LYS A 223 -6.91 -2.27 -29.08
CA LYS A 223 -7.83 -2.38 -30.22
C LYS A 223 -7.79 -3.80 -30.76
N THR A 224 -8.93 -4.46 -30.84
CA THR A 224 -9.08 -5.80 -31.42
C THR A 224 -9.12 -5.74 -32.95
N SER A 225 -8.95 -6.90 -33.60
CA SER A 225 -8.93 -7.00 -35.07
C SER A 225 -10.26 -6.62 -35.74
N ASP A 226 -11.39 -6.74 -35.03
CA ASP A 226 -12.71 -6.25 -35.45
C ASP A 226 -12.89 -4.73 -35.23
N GLY A 227 -11.84 -4.05 -34.77
CA GLY A 227 -11.79 -2.60 -34.61
C GLY A 227 -12.35 -2.06 -33.30
N LYS A 228 -12.89 -2.90 -32.41
CA LYS A 228 -13.39 -2.46 -31.09
C LYS A 228 -12.24 -2.05 -30.17
N ILE A 229 -12.53 -1.14 -29.25
CA ILE A 229 -11.60 -0.67 -28.21
C ILE A 229 -12.00 -1.32 -26.89
N HIS A 230 -11.03 -1.91 -26.20
CA HIS A 230 -11.20 -2.56 -24.91
C HIS A 230 -10.21 -1.99 -23.89
N LEU A 231 -10.60 -2.01 -22.61
CA LEU A 231 -9.71 -1.70 -21.49
C LEU A 231 -8.66 -2.81 -21.34
N ASN A 232 -7.40 -2.41 -21.24
CA ASN A 232 -6.23 -3.30 -21.16
C ASN A 232 -5.67 -3.30 -19.73
N THR A 233 -6.08 -4.29 -18.93
CA THR A 233 -5.60 -4.56 -17.56
C THR A 233 -5.00 -5.96 -17.50
N ALA A 234 -4.37 -6.34 -16.38
CA ALA A 234 -3.90 -7.72 -16.22
C ALA A 234 -5.05 -8.74 -16.29
N PHE A 235 -6.23 -8.40 -15.76
CA PHE A 235 -7.42 -9.23 -15.78
C PHE A 235 -8.01 -9.38 -17.19
N SER A 236 -8.13 -8.29 -17.96
CA SER A 236 -8.69 -8.38 -19.31
C SER A 236 -7.75 -9.08 -20.29
N ARG A 237 -6.42 -8.94 -20.13
CA ARG A 237 -5.43 -9.74 -20.85
C ARG A 237 -5.52 -11.24 -20.53
N LEU A 238 -5.79 -11.59 -19.27
CA LEU A 238 -5.91 -12.98 -18.82
C LEU A 238 -7.18 -13.68 -19.32
N LEU A 239 -8.31 -12.96 -19.37
CA LEU A 239 -9.62 -13.53 -19.74
C LEU A 239 -10.07 -13.26 -21.18
N GLY A 240 -9.45 -12.31 -21.89
CA GLY A 240 -9.96 -11.84 -23.19
C GLY A 240 -11.33 -11.13 -23.09
N LYS A 241 -11.74 -10.72 -21.89
CA LYS A 241 -13.05 -10.13 -21.56
C LYS A 241 -12.86 -8.77 -20.88
N PRO A 242 -13.89 -7.90 -20.83
CA PRO A 242 -13.81 -6.64 -20.09
C PRO A 242 -13.39 -6.84 -18.62
N PRO A 243 -12.75 -5.86 -17.96
CA PRO A 243 -12.36 -5.92 -16.54
C PRO A 243 -13.54 -5.78 -15.56
N ILE A 244 -14.70 -6.32 -15.95
CA ILE A 244 -15.97 -6.28 -15.24
C ILE A 244 -16.52 -7.70 -15.23
N MET A 245 -16.89 -8.19 -14.06
CA MET A 245 -17.45 -9.53 -13.85
C MET A 245 -18.69 -9.47 -12.95
N VAL A 246 -19.49 -10.53 -12.92
CA VAL A 246 -20.61 -10.67 -11.99
C VAL A 246 -20.19 -11.51 -10.78
N ALA A 247 -20.43 -10.98 -9.58
CA ALA A 247 -20.04 -11.60 -8.32
C ALA A 247 -20.86 -12.86 -8.01
N GLY A 248 -20.22 -13.85 -7.38
CA GLY A 248 -20.83 -15.15 -7.15
C GLY A 248 -21.67 -15.19 -5.89
N MET A 249 -22.98 -14.99 -6.05
CA MET A 249 -23.91 -14.80 -4.95
C MET A 249 -24.98 -15.90 -4.93
N THR A 250 -25.09 -16.61 -3.81
CA THR A 250 -26.30 -17.35 -3.48
C THR A 250 -27.36 -16.36 -2.96
N PRO A 251 -28.59 -16.31 -3.51
CA PRO A 251 -29.21 -17.22 -4.47
C PRO A 251 -29.14 -16.78 -5.95
N THR A 252 -28.61 -15.60 -6.26
CA THR A 252 -28.72 -14.96 -7.59
C THR A 252 -28.01 -15.72 -8.71
N THR A 253 -26.70 -16.02 -8.57
CA THR A 253 -25.88 -16.70 -9.60
C THR A 253 -25.98 -18.23 -9.53
N VAL A 254 -27.12 -18.73 -9.04
CA VAL A 254 -27.49 -20.17 -9.06
C VAL A 254 -28.46 -20.47 -10.22
N LYS A 255 -29.05 -19.45 -10.85
CA LYS A 255 -29.99 -19.60 -11.96
C LYS A 255 -29.26 -19.66 -13.31
N ALA A 256 -29.28 -20.81 -13.97
CA ALA A 256 -28.62 -21.04 -15.26
C ALA A 256 -29.02 -20.05 -16.37
N GLY A 257 -30.27 -19.57 -16.38
CA GLY A 257 -30.71 -18.53 -17.32
C GLY A 257 -29.99 -17.18 -17.14
N PHE A 258 -29.66 -16.81 -15.89
CA PHE A 258 -28.94 -15.57 -15.58
C PHE A 258 -27.45 -15.72 -15.93
N VAL A 259 -26.84 -16.83 -15.50
CA VAL A 259 -25.48 -17.29 -15.86
C VAL A 259 -25.25 -17.19 -17.38
N SER A 260 -26.16 -17.80 -18.15
CA SER A 260 -26.06 -17.84 -19.61
C SER A 260 -26.19 -16.46 -20.26
N ALA A 261 -27.05 -15.59 -19.72
CA ALA A 261 -27.22 -14.23 -20.22
C ALA A 261 -25.98 -13.35 -20.00
N ILE A 262 -25.29 -13.50 -18.87
CA ILE A 262 -24.04 -12.78 -18.56
C ILE A 262 -22.94 -13.19 -19.55
N LEU A 263 -22.78 -14.50 -19.76
CA LEU A 263 -21.78 -15.05 -20.69
C LEU A 263 -22.10 -14.69 -22.15
N ALA A 264 -23.38 -14.71 -22.55
CA ALA A 264 -23.81 -14.28 -23.87
C ALA A 264 -23.60 -12.77 -24.12
N ALA A 265 -23.65 -11.95 -23.07
CA ALA A 265 -23.29 -10.53 -23.12
C ALA A 265 -21.77 -10.27 -23.12
N GLY A 266 -20.93 -11.32 -23.10
CA GLY A 266 -19.47 -11.22 -23.15
C GLY A 266 -18.79 -10.90 -21.81
N TYR A 267 -19.55 -10.93 -20.69
CA TYR A 267 -19.02 -10.71 -19.35
C TYR A 267 -18.66 -12.04 -18.68
N HIS A 268 -17.82 -11.96 -17.65
CA HIS A 268 -17.40 -13.10 -16.86
C HIS A 268 -18.27 -13.26 -15.61
N GLU A 269 -18.53 -14.48 -15.14
CA GLU A 269 -19.34 -14.75 -13.94
C GLU A 269 -18.64 -15.73 -12.99
N LEU A 270 -18.79 -15.46 -11.69
CA LEU A 270 -18.53 -16.41 -10.62
C LEU A 270 -19.79 -17.26 -10.32
N ALA A 271 -19.85 -18.50 -10.80
CA ALA A 271 -21.00 -19.37 -10.53
C ALA A 271 -21.07 -19.75 -9.04
N GLY A 272 -22.23 -19.53 -8.40
CA GLY A 272 -22.35 -19.56 -6.94
C GLY A 272 -22.19 -20.95 -6.30
N GLY A 273 -21.50 -21.03 -5.16
CA GLY A 273 -21.20 -22.28 -4.43
C GLY A 273 -22.38 -22.98 -3.74
N GLY A 274 -23.63 -22.64 -4.10
CA GLY A 274 -24.86 -23.14 -3.47
C GLY A 274 -25.18 -24.63 -3.69
N HIS A 275 -24.32 -25.36 -4.41
CA HIS A 275 -24.50 -26.78 -4.70
C HIS A 275 -24.14 -27.64 -3.48
N TYR A 276 -25.00 -28.61 -3.15
CA TYR A 276 -24.93 -29.40 -1.92
C TYR A 276 -24.41 -30.84 -2.11
N ASN A 277 -24.31 -31.33 -3.35
CA ASN A 277 -23.67 -32.60 -3.69
C ASN A 277 -23.11 -32.59 -5.13
N ALA A 278 -22.38 -33.65 -5.49
CA ALA A 278 -21.74 -33.79 -6.79
C ALA A 278 -22.73 -33.87 -7.97
N THR A 279 -23.83 -34.63 -7.80
CA THR A 279 -24.86 -34.83 -8.83
C THR A 279 -25.51 -33.51 -9.24
N ALA A 280 -26.00 -32.74 -8.28
CA ALA A 280 -26.63 -31.44 -8.50
C ALA A 280 -25.65 -30.40 -9.11
N LEU A 281 -24.33 -30.57 -8.89
CA LEU A 281 -23.32 -29.76 -9.55
C LEU A 281 -23.14 -30.16 -11.02
N ARG A 282 -22.99 -31.46 -11.29
CA ARG A 282 -22.85 -32.01 -12.66
C ARG A 282 -24.07 -31.72 -13.52
N GLU A 283 -25.27 -31.89 -12.98
CA GLU A 283 -26.53 -31.50 -13.61
C GLU A 283 -26.52 -30.01 -13.97
N LYS A 284 -26.10 -29.13 -13.04
CA LYS A 284 -26.07 -27.70 -13.30
C LYS A 284 -25.06 -27.29 -14.36
N VAL A 285 -23.87 -27.88 -14.32
CA VAL A 285 -22.83 -27.65 -15.32
C VAL A 285 -23.30 -28.15 -16.70
N THR A 286 -24.07 -29.23 -16.75
CA THR A 286 -24.68 -29.74 -17.99
C THR A 286 -25.79 -28.82 -18.51
N GLU A 287 -26.69 -28.34 -17.64
CA GLU A 287 -27.73 -27.35 -17.99
C GLU A 287 -27.12 -26.06 -18.56
N ASN A 288 -26.05 -25.58 -17.94
CA ASN A 288 -25.30 -24.40 -18.35
C ASN A 288 -24.57 -24.64 -19.69
N ARG A 289 -23.88 -25.78 -19.86
CA ARG A 289 -23.15 -26.13 -21.08
C ARG A 289 -24.06 -26.12 -22.33
N ALA A 290 -25.31 -26.54 -22.20
CA ALA A 290 -26.30 -26.50 -23.29
C ALA A 290 -26.67 -25.07 -23.75
N ARG A 291 -26.27 -24.03 -23.01
CA ARG A 291 -26.59 -22.62 -23.25
C ARG A 291 -25.35 -21.74 -23.48
N PHE A 292 -24.15 -22.30 -23.33
CA PHE A 292 -22.91 -21.55 -23.50
C PHE A 292 -22.58 -21.34 -24.98
N LEU A 293 -22.11 -20.13 -25.30
CA LEU A 293 -21.48 -19.87 -26.60
C LEU A 293 -20.19 -20.69 -26.72
N PRO A 294 -19.85 -21.22 -27.92
CA PRO A 294 -18.57 -21.88 -28.14
C PRO A 294 -17.39 -20.99 -27.72
N GLY A 295 -16.49 -21.53 -26.90
CA GLY A 295 -15.36 -20.79 -26.34
C GLY A 295 -15.64 -19.99 -25.07
N ALA A 296 -16.90 -19.88 -24.62
CA ALA A 296 -17.21 -19.32 -23.31
C ALA A 296 -16.99 -20.37 -22.19
N GLY A 297 -16.25 -19.98 -21.15
CA GLY A 297 -16.03 -20.77 -19.96
C GLY A 297 -16.53 -20.13 -18.66
N LEU A 298 -16.45 -20.95 -17.62
CA LEU A 298 -17.01 -20.72 -16.29
C LEU A 298 -15.88 -20.55 -15.25
N THR A 299 -16.06 -19.63 -14.31
CA THR A 299 -15.29 -19.64 -13.06
C THR A 299 -16.21 -20.03 -11.90
N PRO A 300 -15.98 -21.17 -11.24
CA PRO A 300 -16.74 -21.53 -10.06
C PRO A 300 -16.31 -20.73 -8.84
N ASN A 301 -17.27 -20.43 -7.97
CA ASN A 301 -17.04 -19.87 -6.65
C ASN A 301 -17.36 -20.91 -5.56
N SER A 302 -16.46 -21.12 -4.60
CA SER A 302 -16.66 -22.07 -3.50
C SER A 302 -16.37 -21.43 -2.14
N PHE A 303 -17.21 -21.74 -1.15
CA PHE A 303 -17.10 -21.18 0.21
C PHE A 303 -16.10 -21.96 1.07
N TYR A 304 -14.94 -21.36 1.36
CA TYR A 304 -13.87 -22.00 2.11
C TYR A 304 -14.24 -22.27 3.59
N ILE A 305 -15.04 -21.38 4.20
CA ILE A 305 -15.62 -21.56 5.54
C ILE A 305 -16.58 -22.76 5.66
N ASN A 306 -16.94 -23.43 4.56
CA ASN A 306 -17.70 -24.69 4.59
C ASN A 306 -16.84 -25.86 4.10
N PRO A 307 -16.05 -26.52 4.98
CA PRO A 307 -15.19 -27.64 4.61
C PRO A 307 -15.92 -28.80 3.94
N ARG A 308 -17.21 -29.02 4.28
CA ARG A 308 -18.02 -30.06 3.64
C ARG A 308 -18.30 -29.73 2.18
N GLN A 309 -18.68 -28.49 1.86
CA GLN A 309 -18.90 -28.07 0.47
C GLN A 309 -17.58 -27.99 -0.30
N PHE A 310 -16.58 -27.28 0.23
CA PHE A 310 -15.29 -27.12 -0.43
C PHE A 310 -14.62 -28.48 -0.71
N GLY A 311 -14.68 -29.40 0.26
CA GLY A 311 -14.06 -30.73 0.18
C GLY A 311 -14.59 -31.64 -0.92
N PHE A 312 -15.84 -31.46 -1.39
CA PHE A 312 -16.33 -32.17 -2.59
C PHE A 312 -16.28 -31.29 -3.85
N GLN A 313 -16.56 -29.98 -3.73
CA GLN A 313 -16.63 -29.09 -4.88
C GLN A 313 -15.26 -28.94 -5.56
N PHE A 314 -14.19 -28.68 -4.80
CA PHE A 314 -12.87 -28.41 -5.40
C PHE A 314 -12.29 -29.62 -6.18
N PRO A 315 -12.26 -30.86 -5.65
CA PRO A 315 -11.83 -32.03 -6.43
C PRO A 315 -12.73 -32.32 -7.63
N LEU A 316 -14.04 -32.10 -7.51
CA LEU A 316 -14.98 -32.27 -8.61
C LEU A 316 -14.78 -31.22 -9.71
N TRP A 317 -14.44 -29.97 -9.37
CA TRP A 317 -14.05 -28.99 -10.39
C TRP A 317 -12.82 -29.44 -11.16
N GLN A 318 -11.78 -29.96 -10.48
CA GLN A 318 -10.60 -30.52 -11.14
C GLN A 318 -10.92 -31.72 -12.03
N GLU A 319 -11.91 -32.55 -11.66
CA GLU A 319 -12.41 -33.66 -12.46
C GLU A 319 -13.14 -33.18 -13.72
N LEU A 320 -14.11 -32.28 -13.57
CA LEU A 320 -14.84 -31.63 -14.66
C LEU A 320 -13.89 -30.93 -15.66
N CYS A 321 -12.81 -30.34 -15.17
CA CYS A 321 -11.74 -29.78 -16.01
C CYS A 321 -11.03 -30.85 -16.85
N ARG A 322 -10.77 -32.03 -16.29
CA ARG A 322 -10.14 -33.17 -17.00
C ARG A 322 -11.09 -33.80 -18.02
N GLU A 323 -12.40 -33.69 -17.80
CA GLU A 323 -13.45 -34.05 -18.76
C GLU A 323 -13.60 -33.05 -19.93
N GLY A 324 -12.80 -31.97 -19.96
CA GLY A 324 -12.80 -30.99 -21.06
C GLY A 324 -13.87 -29.91 -20.94
N LEU A 325 -14.46 -29.69 -19.75
CA LEU A 325 -15.33 -28.53 -19.53
C LEU A 325 -14.51 -27.23 -19.53
N PRO A 326 -15.05 -26.14 -20.12
CA PRO A 326 -14.36 -24.86 -20.22
C PRO A 326 -14.38 -24.15 -18.86
N ILE A 327 -13.52 -24.57 -17.94
CA ILE A 327 -13.31 -23.92 -16.65
C ILE A 327 -12.14 -22.93 -16.78
N GLU A 328 -12.49 -21.64 -16.86
CA GLU A 328 -11.58 -20.50 -17.08
C GLU A 328 -10.76 -20.13 -15.84
N GLY A 329 -11.24 -20.47 -14.64
CA GLY A 329 -10.54 -20.23 -13.39
C GLY A 329 -11.27 -20.79 -12.18
N PHE A 330 -10.88 -20.36 -10.98
CA PHE A 330 -11.54 -20.71 -9.73
C PHE A 330 -11.49 -19.55 -8.73
N SER A 331 -12.57 -19.38 -7.96
CA SER A 331 -12.72 -18.36 -6.92
C SER A 331 -12.97 -19.02 -5.56
N VAL A 332 -12.22 -18.56 -4.56
CA VAL A 332 -12.34 -18.99 -3.16
C VAL A 332 -12.98 -17.85 -2.37
N ALA A 333 -14.22 -18.03 -1.95
CA ALA A 333 -14.97 -17.03 -1.18
C ALA A 333 -15.10 -17.41 0.30
N ALA A 334 -15.40 -16.41 1.13
CA ALA A 334 -15.65 -16.56 2.56
C ALA A 334 -14.56 -17.38 3.28
N GLY A 335 -13.33 -16.87 3.24
CA GLY A 335 -12.16 -17.47 3.89
C GLY A 335 -10.92 -17.41 2.99
N ILE A 336 -9.75 -17.25 3.60
CA ILE A 336 -8.46 -17.26 2.89
C ILE A 336 -7.76 -18.59 3.22
N PRO A 337 -7.34 -19.38 2.21
CA PRO A 337 -6.59 -20.62 2.44
C PRO A 337 -5.21 -20.33 3.04
N SER A 338 -4.59 -21.33 3.68
CA SER A 338 -3.17 -21.22 4.09
C SER A 338 -2.28 -21.11 2.85
N THR A 339 -1.04 -20.64 3.01
CA THR A 339 -0.10 -20.47 1.89
C THR A 339 0.10 -21.76 1.10
N GLU A 340 0.19 -22.91 1.80
CA GLU A 340 0.34 -24.24 1.19
C GLU A 340 -0.91 -24.62 0.40
N LYS A 341 -2.11 -24.37 0.95
CA LYS A 341 -3.37 -24.67 0.28
C LYS A 341 -3.66 -23.72 -0.87
N ALA A 342 -3.26 -22.45 -0.77
CA ALA A 342 -3.30 -21.48 -1.84
C ALA A 342 -2.37 -21.89 -2.99
N ALA A 343 -1.16 -22.37 -2.67
CA ALA A 343 -0.22 -22.91 -3.65
C ALA A 343 -0.75 -24.19 -4.32
N GLU A 344 -1.39 -25.10 -3.58
CA GLU A 344 -2.07 -26.28 -4.16
C GLU A 344 -3.17 -25.87 -5.15
N ILE A 345 -4.01 -24.90 -4.79
CA ILE A 345 -5.07 -24.38 -5.65
C ILE A 345 -4.47 -23.74 -6.91
N ALA A 346 -3.47 -22.85 -6.75
CA ALA A 346 -2.80 -22.15 -7.85
C ALA A 346 -2.00 -23.10 -8.77
N ALA A 347 -1.38 -24.15 -8.23
CA ALA A 347 -0.70 -25.18 -9.01
C ALA A 347 -1.69 -26.02 -9.85
N SER A 348 -2.95 -26.13 -9.42
CA SER A 348 -3.96 -26.88 -10.16
C SER A 348 -4.52 -26.15 -11.39
N ARG A 349 -4.44 -24.80 -11.45
CA ARG A 349 -4.76 -23.96 -12.62
C ARG A 349 -4.01 -22.60 -12.60
N PRO A 350 -3.36 -22.18 -13.71
CA PRO A 350 -2.68 -20.88 -13.80
C PRO A 350 -3.58 -19.66 -13.53
N SER A 351 -4.86 -19.74 -13.85
CA SER A 351 -5.86 -18.67 -13.71
C SER A 351 -6.67 -18.79 -12.42
N SER A 352 -5.98 -18.71 -11.27
CA SER A 352 -6.61 -18.69 -9.94
C SER A 352 -6.82 -17.24 -9.48
N TYR A 353 -8.06 -16.86 -9.14
CA TYR A 353 -8.42 -15.48 -8.81
C TYR A 353 -8.56 -15.27 -7.29
N PRO A 354 -7.63 -14.56 -6.62
CA PRO A 354 -7.88 -14.02 -5.30
C PRO A 354 -8.84 -12.82 -5.42
N SER A 355 -10.15 -13.05 -5.26
CA SER A 355 -11.12 -11.96 -5.15
C SER A 355 -10.89 -11.19 -3.84
N THR A 356 -10.29 -10.00 -3.92
CA THR A 356 -10.05 -9.16 -2.75
C THR A 356 -11.22 -8.21 -2.49
N GLY A 357 -11.79 -8.28 -1.28
CA GLY A 357 -12.77 -7.29 -0.81
C GLY A 357 -14.20 -7.80 -0.69
N THR A 358 -14.46 -8.60 0.34
CA THR A 358 -15.73 -8.55 1.08
C THR A 358 -15.50 -7.72 2.35
N ASP A 359 -15.38 -6.42 2.20
CA ASP A 359 -15.24 -5.48 3.33
C ASP A 359 -16.58 -5.33 4.07
N GLY A 360 -16.66 -4.43 5.06
CA GLY A 360 -17.92 -4.17 5.78
C GLY A 360 -19.04 -3.45 5.00
N ARG A 361 -18.84 -3.12 3.70
CA ARG A 361 -19.85 -2.45 2.86
C ARG A 361 -20.58 -3.39 1.91
N THR A 362 -20.20 -4.67 1.84
CA THR A 362 -20.77 -5.63 0.90
C THR A 362 -22.15 -6.11 1.35
N GLY A 363 -23.07 -6.31 0.41
CA GLY A 363 -24.33 -7.02 0.66
C GLY A 363 -24.10 -8.52 0.95
N GLY A 364 -24.92 -9.12 1.81
CA GLY A 364 -24.79 -10.53 2.20
C GLY A 364 -23.81 -10.72 3.37
N HIS A 365 -22.98 -11.78 3.31
CA HIS A 365 -21.96 -12.01 4.34
C HIS A 365 -20.76 -11.07 4.12
N HIS A 366 -20.53 -10.18 5.07
CA HIS A 366 -19.51 -9.14 5.03
C HIS A 366 -18.53 -9.26 6.21
N SER A 367 -17.36 -8.63 6.12
CA SER A 367 -16.39 -8.58 7.23
C SER A 367 -16.58 -7.35 8.12
N CYS A 368 -15.80 -7.25 9.21
CA CYS A 368 -15.71 -6.04 10.02
C CYS A 368 -14.59 -5.08 9.56
N VAL A 369 -13.89 -5.43 8.47
CA VAL A 369 -12.64 -4.78 8.03
C VAL A 369 -12.93 -3.64 7.06
N ASN A 370 -12.10 -2.59 7.09
CA ASN A 370 -12.13 -1.50 6.12
C ASN A 370 -11.62 -1.95 4.74
N PHE A 371 -12.26 -1.50 3.66
CA PHE A 371 -11.82 -1.79 2.28
C PHE A 371 -10.37 -1.42 1.97
N HIS A 372 -9.97 -0.19 2.31
CA HIS A 372 -8.71 0.42 1.85
C HIS A 372 -7.49 -0.04 2.66
N GLN A 373 -7.59 -0.13 3.98
CA GLN A 373 -6.43 -0.36 4.88
C GLN A 373 -5.65 -1.66 4.62
N PRO A 374 -6.29 -2.83 4.39
CA PRO A 374 -5.56 -4.05 4.02
C PRO A 374 -4.83 -3.91 2.68
N ILE A 375 -5.44 -3.23 1.71
CA ILE A 375 -4.82 -3.03 0.39
C ILE A 375 -3.63 -2.07 0.51
N LEU A 376 -3.79 -0.91 1.17
CA LEU A 376 -2.70 0.07 1.36
C LEU A 376 -1.44 -0.56 2.00
N SER A 377 -1.62 -1.53 2.89
CA SER A 377 -0.51 -2.23 3.57
C SER A 377 0.07 -3.43 2.81
N THR A 378 -0.65 -4.00 1.83
CA THR A 378 -0.24 -5.23 1.12
C THR A 378 -0.04 -5.07 -0.38
N TYR A 379 -0.51 -3.98 -1.00
CA TYR A 379 -0.54 -3.78 -2.46
C TYR A 379 0.81 -4.05 -3.15
N SER A 380 1.90 -3.45 -2.64
CA SER A 380 3.25 -3.68 -3.18
C SER A 380 3.67 -5.15 -3.12
N SER A 381 3.38 -5.86 -2.02
CA SER A 381 3.68 -7.28 -1.89
C SER A 381 2.86 -8.12 -2.88
N ILE A 382 1.59 -7.78 -3.10
CA ILE A 382 0.73 -8.48 -4.07
C ILE A 382 1.29 -8.29 -5.49
N ARG A 383 1.67 -7.06 -5.86
CA ARG A 383 2.17 -6.72 -7.20
C ARG A 383 3.54 -7.33 -7.56
N GLN A 384 4.33 -7.81 -6.59
CA GLN A 384 5.51 -8.63 -6.90
C GLN A 384 5.15 -9.98 -7.56
N HIS A 385 3.95 -10.52 -7.32
CA HIS A 385 3.53 -11.80 -7.87
C HIS A 385 2.86 -11.65 -9.25
N ALA A 386 3.56 -12.12 -10.29
CA ALA A 386 3.15 -11.97 -11.70
C ALA A 386 1.83 -12.67 -12.06
N ASN A 387 1.51 -13.72 -11.31
CA ASN A 387 0.37 -14.61 -11.51
C ASN A 387 -0.86 -14.19 -10.71
N LEU A 388 -0.81 -13.07 -9.99
CA LEU A 388 -1.96 -12.55 -9.24
C LEU A 388 -2.59 -11.38 -9.98
N SER A 389 -3.90 -11.49 -10.24
CA SER A 389 -4.72 -10.34 -10.63
C SER A 389 -5.50 -9.83 -9.43
N LEU A 390 -5.42 -8.54 -9.16
CA LEU A 390 -6.04 -7.88 -8.02
C LEU A 390 -7.40 -7.29 -8.42
N VAL A 391 -8.47 -7.91 -7.93
CA VAL A 391 -9.86 -7.56 -8.26
C VAL A 391 -10.54 -6.92 -7.05
N ALA A 392 -11.12 -5.73 -7.20
CA ALA A 392 -11.76 -4.95 -6.13
C ALA A 392 -13.27 -5.19 -6.06
N GLY A 393 -13.73 -5.92 -5.04
CA GLY A 393 -15.16 -6.05 -4.73
C GLY A 393 -15.69 -5.02 -3.72
N SER A 394 -17.02 -4.95 -3.61
CA SER A 394 -17.82 -4.19 -2.62
C SER A 394 -18.23 -2.76 -2.99
N GLY A 395 -19.55 -2.52 -3.04
CA GLY A 395 -20.16 -1.18 -3.04
C GLY A 395 -20.15 -0.40 -4.36
N PHE A 396 -19.63 -0.96 -5.45
CA PHE A 396 -19.60 -0.32 -6.77
C PHE A 396 -20.95 -0.41 -7.48
N GLY A 397 -21.49 0.73 -7.92
CA GLY A 397 -22.77 0.82 -8.64
C GLY A 397 -22.63 1.24 -10.12
N GLY A 398 -21.64 2.07 -10.45
CA GLY A 398 -21.43 2.57 -11.81
C GLY A 398 -19.96 2.77 -12.20
N ALA A 399 -19.75 3.30 -13.41
CA ALA A 399 -18.41 3.57 -13.93
C ALA A 399 -17.65 4.62 -13.11
N ASP A 400 -18.33 5.68 -12.66
CA ASP A 400 -17.74 6.77 -11.88
C ASP A 400 -17.23 6.30 -10.50
N ASP A 401 -17.89 5.31 -9.89
CA ASP A 401 -17.44 4.72 -8.61
C ASP A 401 -16.17 3.90 -8.78
N VAL A 402 -16.05 3.21 -9.92
CA VAL A 402 -14.97 2.27 -10.26
C VAL A 402 -13.76 3.00 -10.84
N TRP A 403 -13.97 4.10 -11.56
CA TRP A 403 -12.92 4.79 -12.31
C TRP A 403 -11.69 5.16 -11.48
N PRO A 404 -11.79 5.78 -10.28
CA PRO A 404 -10.64 6.10 -9.44
C PRO A 404 -9.84 4.87 -8.99
N TYR A 405 -10.46 3.69 -8.99
CA TYR A 405 -9.82 2.42 -8.64
C TYR A 405 -9.23 1.71 -9.87
N LEU A 406 -9.74 1.94 -11.08
CA LEU A 406 -9.11 1.50 -12.33
C LEU A 406 -7.84 2.32 -12.65
N THR A 407 -7.87 3.64 -12.43
CA THR A 407 -6.71 4.52 -12.63
C THR A 407 -5.71 4.43 -11.49
N GLY A 408 -6.19 4.16 -10.28
CA GLY A 408 -5.38 4.17 -9.06
C GLY A 408 -5.37 5.51 -8.33
N ASP A 409 -6.09 6.53 -8.81
CA ASP A 409 -6.15 7.87 -8.21
C ASP A 409 -6.69 7.84 -6.77
N TRP A 410 -7.51 6.84 -6.42
CA TRP A 410 -8.06 6.66 -5.07
C TRP A 410 -7.01 6.66 -3.97
N SER A 411 -5.79 6.15 -4.23
CA SER A 411 -4.71 6.07 -3.25
C SER A 411 -3.89 7.37 -3.20
N VAL A 412 -3.84 8.10 -4.31
CA VAL A 412 -3.20 9.41 -4.42
C VAL A 412 -4.03 10.45 -3.69
N GLU A 413 -5.28 10.64 -4.10
CA GLU A 413 -6.16 11.71 -3.62
C GLU A 413 -6.54 11.56 -2.14
N ARG A 414 -6.82 10.32 -1.70
CA ARG A 414 -7.39 10.05 -0.36
C ARG A 414 -6.33 9.75 0.69
N PHE A 415 -5.14 9.31 0.28
CA PHE A 415 -4.11 8.78 1.19
C PHE A 415 -2.69 9.32 0.92
N GLY A 416 -2.48 10.13 -0.13
CA GLY A 416 -1.15 10.68 -0.46
C GLY A 416 -0.12 9.64 -0.91
N MET A 417 -0.59 8.47 -1.33
CA MET A 417 0.25 7.35 -1.77
C MET A 417 0.49 7.40 -3.28
N GLN A 418 1.35 6.52 -3.79
CA GLN A 418 1.44 6.24 -5.23
C GLN A 418 0.12 5.70 -5.80
N PRO A 419 -0.13 5.78 -7.11
CA PRO A 419 -1.28 5.15 -7.75
C PRO A 419 -1.35 3.64 -7.47
N MET A 420 -2.54 3.15 -7.13
CA MET A 420 -2.80 1.73 -6.84
C MET A 420 -3.95 1.20 -7.70
N PRO A 421 -3.79 1.11 -9.03
CA PRO A 421 -4.84 0.58 -9.91
C PRO A 421 -5.18 -0.87 -9.57
N PHE A 422 -6.47 -1.22 -9.70
CA PHE A 422 -7.01 -2.57 -9.65
C PHE A 422 -7.24 -3.10 -11.07
N ASP A 423 -7.17 -4.42 -11.24
CA ASP A 423 -7.23 -5.04 -12.55
C ASP A 423 -8.66 -5.30 -13.04
N GLY A 424 -9.62 -5.45 -12.13
CA GLY A 424 -11.02 -5.76 -12.46
C GLY A 424 -11.98 -5.64 -11.27
N PHE A 425 -13.29 -5.66 -11.57
CA PHE A 425 -14.35 -5.32 -10.62
C PHE A 425 -15.54 -6.30 -10.72
N PRO A 426 -15.95 -6.97 -9.61
CA PRO A 426 -17.14 -7.80 -9.54
C PRO A 426 -18.36 -6.99 -9.08
N PHE A 427 -19.39 -6.95 -9.91
CA PHE A 427 -20.66 -6.31 -9.60
C PHE A 427 -21.68 -7.31 -9.02
N ALA A 428 -22.42 -6.87 -8.02
CA ALA A 428 -23.59 -7.57 -7.50
C ALA A 428 -24.86 -7.13 -8.26
N SER A 429 -25.78 -8.06 -8.49
CA SER A 429 -27.14 -7.70 -8.96
C SER A 429 -27.83 -6.78 -7.93
N PRO A 430 -28.43 -5.65 -8.34
CA PRO A 430 -29.19 -4.76 -7.46
C PRO A 430 -30.40 -5.40 -6.75
N SER A 431 -30.81 -6.60 -7.15
CA SER A 431 -32.06 -7.27 -6.75
C SER A 431 -32.05 -7.89 -5.34
N GLN A 432 -31.44 -7.26 -4.32
CA GLN A 432 -31.30 -7.81 -2.96
C GLN A 432 -31.80 -6.91 -1.81
N GLU A 433 -32.75 -6.01 -2.05
CA GLU A 433 -33.52 -5.37 -0.97
C GLU A 433 -34.56 -6.35 -0.39
N ALA A 434 -34.19 -7.10 0.66
CA ALA A 434 -35.13 -7.98 1.39
C ALA A 434 -34.95 -7.89 2.91
N ARG A 435 -36.04 -7.55 3.59
CA ARG A 435 -36.13 -7.18 5.01
C ARG A 435 -35.94 -8.37 5.99
N THR A 436 -35.27 -8.15 7.12
CA THR A 436 -35.48 -8.93 8.37
C THR A 436 -35.08 -8.15 9.63
N ARG A 437 -35.49 -8.67 10.82
CA ARG A 437 -35.59 -7.92 12.08
C ARG A 437 -34.26 -7.50 12.76
N THR A 438 -34.41 -6.51 13.64
CA THR A 438 -33.46 -5.45 14.01
C THR A 438 -32.47 -5.79 15.13
N TYR A 439 -31.19 -5.36 14.98
CA TYR A 439 -30.27 -5.06 16.10
C TYR A 439 -29.29 -3.90 15.83
N ALA A 440 -29.49 -3.10 14.77
CA ALA A 440 -28.63 -1.95 14.42
C ALA A 440 -29.47 -0.74 13.95
N LYS A 441 -28.84 0.44 13.82
CA LYS A 441 -29.43 1.61 13.16
C LYS A 441 -29.53 1.34 11.66
N GLU A 442 -30.73 1.48 11.11
CA GLU A 442 -30.99 1.37 9.67
C GLU A 442 -30.25 2.49 8.92
N THR A 443 -29.52 2.13 7.87
CA THR A 443 -28.76 3.08 7.05
C THR A 443 -29.15 2.85 5.59
N GLY A 444 -29.85 3.82 4.99
CA GLY A 444 -30.32 3.71 3.61
C GLY A 444 -31.25 2.51 3.33
N GLY A 445 -32.04 2.07 4.31
CA GLY A 445 -32.92 0.90 4.17
C GLY A 445 -32.25 -0.45 4.48
N ILE A 446 -30.95 -0.47 4.76
CA ILE A 446 -30.15 -1.70 4.96
C ILE A 446 -29.73 -1.85 6.43
N LEU A 447 -29.68 -3.11 6.89
CA LEU A 447 -29.37 -3.52 8.26
C LEU A 447 -28.43 -4.75 8.27
N THR A 448 -27.39 -4.71 9.11
CA THR A 448 -26.58 -5.89 9.45
C THR A 448 -27.28 -6.74 10.51
N VAL A 449 -27.30 -8.06 10.32
CA VAL A 449 -27.79 -9.06 11.28
C VAL A 449 -26.79 -10.20 11.44
N LYS A 450 -26.75 -10.84 12.61
CA LYS A 450 -25.92 -12.04 12.83
C LYS A 450 -26.52 -13.26 12.14
N SER A 451 -25.67 -14.12 11.60
CA SER A 451 -26.06 -15.41 11.03
C SER A 451 -26.26 -16.46 12.13
N LYS A 452 -26.62 -17.70 11.75
CA LYS A 452 -26.63 -18.85 12.66
C LYS A 452 -25.25 -19.20 13.23
N LEU A 453 -24.17 -18.75 12.59
CA LEU A 453 -22.78 -18.99 13.01
C LEU A 453 -22.14 -17.78 13.71
N GLY A 454 -22.92 -16.72 13.97
CA GLY A 454 -22.46 -15.41 14.44
C GLY A 454 -22.50 -14.34 13.37
#